data_AF-A0A7L4RAB3-F1
#
_entry.id   AF-A0A7L4RAB3-F1
#
_cell.length_a   1.000
_cell.length_b   1.000
_cell.length_c   1.000
_cell.angle_alpha   90.00
_cell.angle_beta   90.00
_cell.angle_gamma   90.00
#
_symmetry.space_group_name_H-M   'P 1'
#
loop_
_entity.id
_entity.type
_entity.pdbx_description
1 polymer ?
#
loop_
_entity_poly.entity_id
_entity_poly.type
_entity_poly.pdbx_seq_one_letter_code
_entity_poly.pdbx_strand_id
1 'polypeptide(L)'
;MAIGLEVVASNIAAFLQTIAPIISIILITLGGITYGIAQTQPGETRGKWQTAAISMIIGGVIVMMISGAAYIIQSTSAGMLQPI
;
A
#
# COMPACT_ATOMS: atom_id res chain seq x y z
N MET A 1 23.41 11.23 20.02
CA MET A 1 23.59 11.77 18.66
C MET A 1 22.77 10.90 17.69
N ALA A 2 21.45 11.13 17.64
CA ALA A 2 20.49 10.37 16.83
C ALA A 2 20.30 10.96 15.41
N ILE A 3 21.19 11.87 15.01
CA ILE A 3 21.06 12.74 13.83
C ILE A 3 21.08 11.93 12.52
N GLY A 4 21.76 10.78 12.48
CA GLY A 4 21.88 9.98 11.26
C GLY A 4 20.57 9.29 10.84
N LEU A 5 19.88 8.64 11.78
CA LEU A 5 18.70 7.82 11.46
C LEU A 5 17.47 8.68 11.15
N GLU A 6 17.24 9.73 11.93
CA GLU A 6 16.11 10.66 11.74
C GLU A 6 16.18 11.37 10.38
N VAL A 7 17.39 11.80 9.99
CA VAL A 7 17.62 12.44 8.69
C VAL A 7 17.40 11.45 7.53
N VAL A 8 17.90 10.21 7.65
CA VAL A 8 17.65 9.17 6.64
C VAL A 8 16.17 8.84 6.53
N ALA A 9 15.46 8.68 7.65
CA ALA A 9 14.03 8.40 7.66
C ALA A 9 13.21 9.56 7.03
N SER A 10 13.58 10.80 7.33
CA SER A 10 12.96 11.99 6.72
C SER A 10 13.16 12.04 5.21
N ASN A 11 14.37 11.74 4.73
CA ASN A 11 14.66 11.70 3.29
C ASN A 11 13.90 10.57 2.57
N ILE A 12 13.79 9.39 3.19
CA ILE A 12 12.98 8.28 2.67
C ILE A 12 11.51 8.71 2.60
N ALA A 13 10.97 9.33 3.65
CA ALA A 13 9.58 9.80 3.66
C ALA A 13 9.31 10.82 2.55
N ALA A 14 10.20 11.81 2.38
CA ALA A 14 10.09 12.82 1.32
C ALA A 14 10.14 12.19 -0.09
N PHE A 15 11.04 11.22 -0.30
CA PHE A 15 11.13 10.48 -1.55
C PHE A 15 9.84 9.67 -1.81
N LEU A 16 9.36 8.91 -0.82
CA LEU A 16 8.14 8.13 -0.91
C LEU A 16 6.91 9.00 -1.22
N GLN A 17 6.80 10.17 -0.59
CA GLN A 17 5.72 11.13 -0.87
C GLN A 17 5.79 11.70 -2.29
N THR A 18 7.00 11.82 -2.85
CA THR A 18 7.19 12.30 -4.24
C THR A 18 6.82 11.23 -5.27
N ILE A 19 7.20 9.98 -5.04
CA ILE A 19 6.95 8.90 -6.00
C ILE A 19 5.54 8.31 -5.90
N ALA A 20 4.90 8.39 -4.72
CA ALA A 20 3.60 7.76 -4.49
C ALA A 20 2.52 8.21 -5.49
N PRO A 21 2.32 9.52 -5.78
CA PRO A 21 1.34 9.96 -6.77
C PRO A 21 1.62 9.41 -8.18
N ILE A 22 2.90 9.37 -8.57
CA ILE A 22 3.31 8.88 -9.89
C ILE A 22 2.96 7.39 -10.03
N ILE A 23 3.32 6.60 -9.01
CA ILE A 23 3.00 5.17 -8.97
C ILE A 23 1.49 4.96 -8.96
N SER A 24 0.73 5.73 -8.17
CA SER A 24 -0.73 5.62 -8.14
C SER A 24 -1.36 5.88 -9.50
N ILE A 25 -0.93 6.92 -10.23
CA ILE A 25 -1.43 7.21 -11.58
C ILE A 25 -1.15 6.05 -12.53
N ILE A 26 0.08 5.51 -12.50
CA ILE A 26 0.47 4.37 -13.34
C ILE A 26 -0.41 3.15 -13.02
N LEU A 27 -0.58 2.82 -11.74
CA LEU A 27 -1.38 1.66 -11.32
C LEU A 27 -2.86 1.81 -11.69
N ILE A 28 -3.45 3.00 -11.51
CA ILE A 28 -4.84 3.27 -11.91
C ILE A 28 -4.98 3.14 -13.43
N THR A 29 -4.05 3.69 -14.20
CA THR A 29 -4.08 3.63 -15.67
C THR A 29 -3.96 2.18 -16.16
N LEU A 30 -3.00 1.42 -15.65
CA LEU A 30 -2.83 0.00 -15.98
C LEU A 30 -4.05 -0.84 -15.54
N GLY A 31 -4.63 -0.52 -14.38
CA GLY A 31 -5.86 -1.13 -13.90
C GLY A 31 -7.03 -0.90 -14.85
N GLY A 32 -7.20 0.34 -15.34
CA GLY A 32 -8.23 0.69 -16.32
C GLY A 32 -8.06 -0.04 -17.65
N ILE A 33 -6.83 -0.11 -18.17
CA ILE A 33 -6.51 -0.86 -19.39
C ILE A 33 -6.82 -2.35 -19.21
N THR A 34 -6.35 -2.95 -18.12
CA THR A 34 -6.56 -4.37 -17.80
C THR A 34 -8.05 -4.68 -17.65
N TYR A 35 -8.81 -3.80 -16.99
CA TYR A 35 -10.26 -3.91 -16.88
C TYR A 35 -10.94 -3.86 -18.25
N GLY A 36 -10.56 -2.91 -19.11
CA GLY A 36 -11.09 -2.80 -20.48
C GLY A 36 -10.84 -4.05 -21.31
N ILE A 37 -9.62 -4.59 -21.27
CA ILE A 37 -9.27 -5.85 -21.96
C ILE A 37 -10.05 -7.03 -21.39
N ALA A 38 -10.28 -7.10 -20.08
CA ALA A 38 -11.06 -8.17 -19.48
C ALA A 38 -12.52 -8.20 -19.99
N GLN A 39 -13.08 -7.06 -20.40
CA GLN A 39 -14.44 -7.00 -20.96
C GLN A 39 -14.54 -7.54 -22.39
N THR A 40 -13.42 -7.67 -23.11
CA THR A 40 -13.41 -8.28 -24.46
C THR A 40 -13.24 -9.80 -24.40
N GLN A 41 -13.05 -10.38 -23.22
CA GLN A 41 -12.88 -11.82 -23.03
C GLN A 41 -14.22 -12.53 -22.82
N PRO A 42 -14.32 -13.84 -23.13
CA PRO A 42 -15.49 -14.64 -22.80
C PRO A 42 -15.82 -14.62 -21.31
N GLY A 43 -17.10 -14.75 -20.97
CA GLY A 43 -17.59 -14.61 -19.59
C GLY A 43 -16.90 -15.52 -18.58
N GLU A 44 -16.52 -16.74 -18.98
CA GLU A 44 -15.78 -17.68 -18.12
C GLU A 44 -14.39 -17.14 -17.73
N THR A 45 -13.63 -16.65 -18.71
CA THR A 45 -12.28 -16.11 -18.47
C THR A 45 -12.36 -14.80 -17.70
N ARG A 46 -13.32 -13.94 -18.03
CA ARG A 46 -13.56 -12.68 -17.30
C ARG A 46 -13.85 -12.93 -15.82
N GLY A 47 -14.68 -13.92 -15.50
CA GLY A 47 -15.03 -14.28 -14.12
C GLY A 47 -13.81 -14.71 -13.28
N LYS A 48 -12.88 -15.46 -13.88
CA LYS A 48 -11.62 -15.86 -13.22
C LYS A 48 -10.75 -14.65 -12.90
N TRP A 49 -10.59 -13.72 -13.84
CA TRP A 49 -9.82 -12.48 -13.62
C TRP A 49 -10.46 -11.55 -12.60
N GLN A 50 -11.78 -11.43 -12.59
CA GLN A 50 -12.50 -10.64 -11.58
C GLN A 50 -12.32 -11.21 -10.18
N THR A 51 -12.46 -12.54 -10.04
CA THR A 51 -12.24 -13.22 -8.75
C THR A 51 -10.81 -13.02 -8.25
N ALA A 52 -9.81 -13.15 -9.13
CA ALA A 52 -8.41 -12.92 -8.78
C ALA A 52 -8.13 -11.45 -8.39
N ALA A 53 -8.71 -10.49 -9.12
CA ALA A 53 -8.56 -9.08 -8.79
C ALA A 53 -9.15 -8.75 -7.41
N ILE A 54 -10.34 -9.27 -7.12
CA ILE A 54 -11.02 -9.07 -5.82
C ILE A 54 -10.20 -9.68 -4.68
N SER A 55 -9.67 -10.89 -4.85
CA SER A 55 -8.85 -11.52 -3.81
C SER A 55 -7.54 -10.77 -3.55
N MET A 56 -6.89 -10.23 -4.60
CA MET A 56 -5.71 -9.37 -4.44
C MET A 56 -6.02 -8.06 -3.70
N ILE A 57 -7.14 -7.40 -4.03
CA ILE A 57 -7.57 -6.17 -3.35
C ILE A 57 -7.83 -6.44 -1.88
N ILE A 58 -8.60 -7.48 -1.56
CA ILE A 58 -8.91 -7.86 -0.18
C ILE A 58 -7.64 -8.21 0.58
N GLY A 59 -6.73 -8.99 -0.02
CA GLY A 59 -5.43 -9.31 0.56
C GLY A 59 -4.60 -8.07 0.88
N GLY A 60 -4.52 -7.12 -0.05
CA GLY A 60 -3.82 -5.84 0.17
C GLY A 60 -4.43 -5.00 1.29
N VAL A 61 -5.77 -4.95 1.39
CA VAL A 61 -6.48 -4.25 2.47
C VAL A 61 -6.17 -4.88 3.84
N ILE A 62 -6.16 -6.22 3.92
CA ILE A 62 -5.80 -6.94 5.15
C ILE A 62 -4.38 -6.58 5.60
N VAL A 63 -3.41 -6.61 4.68
CA VAL A 63 -2.02 -6.25 4.99
C VAL A 63 -1.92 -4.81 5.47
N MET A 64 -2.58 -3.85 4.80
CA MET A 64 -2.59 -2.45 5.24
C MET A 64 -3.16 -2.28 6.66
N MET A 65 -4.25 -2.97 6.97
CA MET A 65 -4.84 -2.91 8.32
C MET A 65 -3.90 -3.47 9.39
N ILE A 66 -3.25 -4.61 9.13
CA ILE A 66 -2.30 -5.22 10.06
C ILE A 66 -1.09 -4.30 10.27
N SER A 67 -0.52 -3.74 9.20
CA SER A 67 0.61 -2.81 9.30
C SER A 67 0.24 -1.53 10.05
N GLY A 68 -0.95 -0.97 9.81
CA GLY A 68 -1.46 0.19 10.53
C GLY A 68 -1.64 -0.07 12.03
N ALA A 69 -2.23 -1.23 12.38
CA ALA A 69 -2.37 -1.63 13.78
C ALA A 69 -1.00 -1.80 14.47
N ALA A 70 -0.02 -2.40 13.79
CA ALA A 70 1.33 -2.56 14.31
C ALA A 70 2.01 -1.20 14.60
N TYR A 71 1.84 -0.22 13.71
CA TYR A 71 2.35 1.15 13.91
C TYR A 71 1.71 1.83 15.14
N ILE A 72 0.39 1.70 15.32
CA ILE A 72 -0.33 2.26 16.47
C ILE A 72 0.18 1.63 17.78
N ILE A 73 0.35 0.31 17.81
CA ILE A 73 0.90 -0.40 18.98
C ILE A 73 2.32 0.08 19.30
N GLN A 74 3.17 0.22 18.28
CA GLN A 74 4.54 0.70 18.45
C GLN A 74 4.57 2.12 19.05
N SER A 75 3.81 3.06 18.46
CA SER A 75 3.77 4.45 18.91
C SER A 75 3.25 4.58 20.35
N THR A 76 2.20 3.83 20.70
CA THR A 76 1.65 3.81 22.06
C THR A 76 2.63 3.22 23.06
N SER A 77 3.26 2.09 22.72
CA SER A 77 4.23 1.41 23.60
C SER A 77 5.48 2.26 23.84
N ALA A 78 5.97 2.96 22.81
CA ALA A 78 7.10 3.87 22.94
C ALA A 78 6.80 5.04 23.89
N GLY A 79 5.58 5.58 23.87
CA GLY A 79 5.15 6.63 24.81
C GLY A 79 5.03 6.15 26.25
N MET A 80 4.70 4.88 26.48
CA MET A 80 4.57 4.30 27.83
C MET A 80 5.92 3.85 28.44
N LEU A 81 6.92 3.59 27.61
CA LEU A 81 8.24 3.09 28.03
C LEU A 81 9.28 4.20 28.22
N GLN A 82 8.94 5.47 27.97
CA GLN A 82 9.83 6.59 28.30
C GLN A 82 9.83 6.83 29.81
N PRO A 83 10.99 6.75 30.50
CA PRO A 83 11.08 7.11 31.91
C PRO A 83 10.79 8.60 32.07
N ILE A 84 9.98 8.91 33.09
CA ILE A 84 9.62 10.27 33.52
C ILE A 84 10.88 11.05 33.92
#